data_AF-A0A7K3GD64-F1
#
_entry.id   AF-A0A7K3GD64-F1
#
_cell.length_a   1.000
_cell.length_b   1.000
_cell.length_c   1.000
_cell.angle_alpha   90.00
_cell.angle_beta   90.00
_cell.angle_gamma   90.00
#
_symmetry.space_group_name_H-M   'P 1'
#
loop_
_entity.id
_entity.type
_entity.pdbx_description
1 polymer ?
#
loop_
_entity_poly.entity_id
_entity_poly.type
_entity_poly.pdbx_seq_one_letter_code
_entity_poly.pdbx_strand_id
1 'polypeptide(L)'
;MRTAETSPAPGAPPAPEAAGTTGTVGATPATGTPRAPYTPRAIPPDVLARLRVVDDAGRSCVPYAATEGGEPLRCCLRSAAPGERIALVSYAPLRRWAAETGAEPGAYDEQGPVFVHAGECGGPARPGEYPFARPGALRALRRYDAEGRIAGGRLLELPEDPAEGFDRALAEAFEDPAVALVHVRAVEYGCFHFEVRRP
;
A
#
# COMPACT_ATOMS: atom_id res chain seq x y z
N MET A 1 51.42 -61.30 -1.70
CA MET A 1 50.60 -62.36 -2.32
C MET A 1 49.20 -62.29 -1.72
N ARG A 2 48.17 -62.43 -2.57
CA ARG A 2 46.71 -62.30 -2.33
C ARG A 2 46.17 -60.87 -2.50
N THR A 3 45.86 -60.45 -3.73
CA THR A 3 44.74 -60.78 -4.65
C THR A 3 43.50 -59.92 -4.41
N ALA A 4 43.21 -59.12 -5.43
CA ALA A 4 42.00 -58.34 -5.61
C ALA A 4 40.79 -59.25 -5.86
N GLU A 5 39.62 -58.84 -5.35
CA GLU A 5 38.32 -59.27 -5.87
C GLU A 5 37.50 -58.05 -6.25
N THR A 6 37.06 -58.09 -7.51
CA THR A 6 36.26 -57.12 -8.23
C THR A 6 34.78 -57.35 -7.89
N SER A 7 34.03 -56.27 -7.63
CA SER A 7 32.57 -56.32 -7.53
C SER A 7 31.93 -55.36 -8.56
N PRO A 8 30.82 -55.75 -9.23
CA PRO A 8 30.36 -55.15 -10.47
C PRO A 8 29.46 -53.90 -10.28
N ALA A 9 29.46 -53.05 -11.32
CA ALA A 9 28.64 -51.85 -11.41
C ALA A 9 27.14 -52.16 -11.65
N PRO A 10 26.21 -51.39 -11.05
CA PRO A 10 24.78 -51.50 -11.34
C PRO A 10 24.41 -50.90 -12.70
N GLY A 11 23.49 -51.58 -13.39
CA GLY A 11 23.08 -51.34 -14.77
C GLY A 11 22.31 -50.02 -14.99
N ALA A 12 22.48 -49.48 -16.19
CA ALA A 12 21.77 -48.32 -16.68
C ALA A 12 20.33 -48.68 -17.10
N PRO A 13 19.33 -47.83 -16.80
CA PRO A 13 17.97 -47.99 -17.31
C PRO A 13 17.84 -47.65 -18.80
N PRO A 14 16.79 -48.16 -19.49
CA PRO A 14 16.62 -48.04 -20.94
C PRO A 14 16.24 -46.63 -21.43
N ALA A 15 16.44 -46.43 -22.73
CA ALA A 15 16.16 -45.22 -23.51
C ALA A 15 14.66 -44.84 -23.58
N PRO A 16 14.33 -43.56 -23.87
CA PRO A 16 12.96 -43.07 -23.83
C PRO A 16 12.16 -43.38 -25.10
N GLU A 17 10.90 -43.79 -24.94
CA GLU A 17 9.90 -43.84 -26.01
C GLU A 17 9.34 -42.44 -26.31
N ALA A 18 9.12 -42.17 -27.60
CA ALA A 18 8.60 -40.93 -28.12
C ALA A 18 7.08 -40.99 -28.37
N ALA A 19 6.49 -39.78 -28.44
CA ALA A 19 5.21 -39.42 -29.05
C ALA A 19 3.92 -39.74 -28.26
N GLY A 20 3.53 -38.78 -27.43
CA GLY A 20 2.16 -38.56 -26.96
C GLY A 20 1.69 -37.16 -27.34
N THR A 21 0.60 -37.11 -28.07
CA THR A 21 -0.02 -35.98 -28.77
C THR A 21 -0.27 -34.74 -27.90
N THR A 22 -0.02 -33.57 -28.50
CA THR A 22 -0.40 -32.23 -28.05
C THR A 22 -1.85 -32.14 -27.55
N GLY A 23 -2.01 -31.95 -26.25
CA GLY A 23 -3.21 -31.34 -25.67
C GLY A 23 -2.82 -29.96 -25.15
N THR A 24 -3.23 -28.91 -25.86
CA THR A 24 -3.15 -27.54 -25.35
C THR A 24 -4.03 -27.46 -24.11
N VAL A 25 -3.42 -27.53 -22.93
CA VAL A 25 -4.08 -27.11 -21.69
C VAL A 25 -4.34 -25.62 -21.88
N GLY A 26 -5.60 -25.26 -22.13
CA GLY A 26 -6.02 -23.88 -22.18
C GLY A 26 -5.53 -23.21 -20.89
N ALA A 27 -4.64 -22.23 -21.03
CA ALA A 27 -4.32 -21.35 -19.93
C ALA A 27 -5.65 -20.75 -19.47
N THR A 28 -6.11 -21.15 -18.29
CA THR A 28 -7.14 -20.41 -17.55
C THR A 28 -6.70 -18.96 -17.59
N PRO A 29 -7.52 -18.02 -18.11
CA PRO A 29 -7.16 -16.62 -18.03
C PRO A 29 -6.89 -16.34 -16.56
N ALA A 30 -5.69 -15.85 -16.25
CA ALA A 30 -5.38 -15.39 -14.91
C ALA A 30 -6.51 -14.43 -14.54
N THR A 31 -7.33 -14.82 -13.56
CA THR A 31 -8.39 -13.99 -13.02
C THR A 31 -7.70 -12.70 -12.60
N GLY A 32 -7.86 -11.65 -13.41
CA GLY A 32 -7.30 -10.35 -13.08
C GLY A 32 -7.79 -10.01 -11.69
N THR A 33 -6.86 -9.75 -10.77
CA THR A 33 -7.21 -9.36 -9.41
C THR A 33 -8.23 -8.23 -9.50
N PRO A 34 -9.44 -8.39 -8.94
CA PRO A 34 -10.46 -7.36 -9.05
C PRO A 34 -9.91 -6.07 -8.44
N ARG A 35 -9.93 -5.00 -9.23
CA ARG A 35 -9.49 -3.68 -8.80
C ARG A 35 -10.54 -3.09 -7.87
N ALA A 36 -10.13 -2.49 -6.75
CA ALA A 36 -11.10 -1.89 -5.83
C ALA A 36 -11.90 -0.78 -6.54
N PRO A 37 -13.21 -0.67 -6.28
CA PRO A 37 -14.05 0.40 -6.80
C PRO A 37 -13.56 1.78 -6.35
N TYR A 38 -12.87 1.86 -5.21
CA TYR A 38 -12.24 3.06 -4.72
C TYR A 38 -10.72 3.00 -4.85
N THR A 39 -10.09 4.14 -5.13
CA THR A 39 -8.65 4.20 -5.38
C THR A 39 -7.91 4.83 -4.19
N PRO A 40 -7.11 4.05 -3.44
CA PRO A 40 -6.16 4.59 -2.48
C PRO A 40 -5.11 5.46 -3.17
N ARG A 41 -4.87 6.65 -2.63
CA ARG A 41 -3.89 7.59 -3.19
C ARG A 41 -2.59 7.57 -2.40
N ALA A 42 -1.49 7.40 -3.13
CA ALA A 42 -0.15 7.69 -2.64
C ALA A 42 0.06 9.21 -2.57
N ILE A 43 1.07 9.63 -1.80
CA ILE A 43 1.51 11.04 -1.82
C ILE A 43 2.00 11.37 -3.24
N PRO A 44 1.54 12.48 -3.86
CA PRO A 44 1.93 12.86 -5.21
C PRO A 44 3.45 13.01 -5.39
N PRO A 45 4.02 12.68 -6.58
CA PRO A 45 5.46 12.75 -6.81
C PRO A 45 6.10 14.12 -6.54
N ASP A 46 5.43 15.22 -6.90
CA ASP A 46 5.91 16.58 -6.65
C ASP A 46 5.95 16.90 -5.15
N VAL A 47 4.96 16.41 -4.40
CA VAL A 47 4.92 16.53 -2.94
C VAL A 47 6.05 15.72 -2.32
N LEU A 48 6.27 14.49 -2.77
CA LEU A 48 7.37 13.64 -2.30
C LEU A 48 8.73 14.29 -2.55
N ALA A 49 8.93 14.92 -3.71
CA ALA A 49 10.16 15.63 -4.01
C ALA A 49 10.43 16.75 -2.98
N ARG A 50 9.40 17.51 -2.59
CA ARG A 50 9.53 18.53 -1.54
C ARG A 50 9.81 17.93 -0.16
N LEU A 51 9.06 16.91 0.23
CA LEU A 51 9.21 16.24 1.54
C LEU A 51 10.59 15.60 1.74
N ARG A 52 11.27 15.20 0.66
CA ARG A 52 12.66 14.69 0.68
C ARG A 52 13.70 15.79 0.90
N VAL A 53 13.30 17.05 0.88
CA VAL A 53 14.16 18.21 1.18
C VAL A 53 13.77 18.77 2.54
N VAL A 54 12.54 19.23 2.68
CA VAL A 54 11.96 19.80 3.91
C VAL A 54 10.53 19.28 4.09
N ASP A 55 10.24 18.74 5.27
CA ASP A 55 8.92 18.21 5.61
C ASP A 55 7.89 19.34 5.85
N ASP A 56 6.62 18.99 6.03
CA ASP A 56 5.57 19.99 6.23
C ASP A 56 5.72 20.79 7.54
N ALA A 57 6.64 20.38 8.43
CA ALA A 57 6.96 21.02 9.71
C ALA A 57 8.21 21.92 9.60
N GLY A 58 8.78 22.05 8.40
CA GLY A 58 9.98 22.86 8.18
C GLY A 58 11.29 22.15 8.55
N ARG A 59 11.28 20.82 8.77
CA ARG A 59 12.47 20.06 9.15
C ARG A 59 13.10 19.38 7.94
N SER A 60 14.42 19.38 7.87
CA SER A 60 15.14 18.65 6.82
C SER A 60 14.86 17.14 6.88
N CYS A 61 14.71 16.52 5.72
CA CYS A 61 14.59 15.06 5.64
C CYS A 61 15.89 14.38 6.06
N VAL A 62 15.80 13.39 6.95
CA VAL A 62 16.95 12.59 7.41
C VAL A 62 16.76 11.12 7.01
N PRO A 63 17.37 10.67 5.91
CA PRO A 63 17.26 9.30 5.44
C PRO A 63 18.06 8.29 6.27
N TYR A 64 17.51 7.09 6.45
CA TYR A 64 18.16 5.95 7.08
C TYR A 64 17.78 4.64 6.37
N ALA A 65 18.51 3.55 6.67
CA ALA A 65 18.17 2.23 6.15
C ALA A 65 17.15 1.55 7.08
N ALA A 66 16.06 1.02 6.54
CA ALA A 66 15.11 0.23 7.30
C ALA A 66 15.78 -1.05 7.81
N THR A 67 15.82 -1.26 9.13
CA THR A 67 16.52 -2.42 9.70
C THR A 67 15.71 -3.70 9.52
N GLU A 68 14.47 -3.70 10.00
CA GLU A 68 13.56 -4.86 9.92
C GLU A 68 12.59 -4.76 8.73
N GLY A 69 12.35 -3.54 8.24
CA GLY A 69 11.28 -3.28 7.28
C GLY A 69 9.89 -3.26 7.93
N GLY A 70 8.86 -3.30 7.09
CA GLY A 70 7.46 -3.27 7.52
C GLY A 70 6.87 -1.86 7.62
N GLU A 71 7.69 -0.81 7.62
CA GLU A 71 7.23 0.58 7.68
C GLU A 71 6.27 0.89 6.53
N PRO A 72 5.06 1.41 6.80
CA PRO A 72 4.09 1.63 5.74
C PRO A 72 4.48 2.85 4.89
N LEU A 73 4.90 2.65 3.64
CA LEU A 73 5.41 3.72 2.79
C LEU A 73 4.30 4.43 2.05
N ARG A 74 4.18 5.75 2.20
CA ARG A 74 3.10 6.54 1.59
C ARG A 74 3.37 6.97 0.16
N CYS A 75 4.60 6.78 -0.32
CA CYS A 75 5.01 7.08 -1.69
C CYS A 75 4.58 6.01 -2.71
N CYS A 76 4.46 4.75 -2.28
CA CYS A 76 4.15 3.62 -3.16
C CYS A 76 3.14 2.64 -2.54
N LEU A 77 2.66 2.93 -1.32
CA LEU A 77 1.64 2.17 -0.61
C LEU A 77 2.01 0.70 -0.30
N ARG A 78 3.30 0.38 -0.28
CA ARG A 78 3.82 -0.92 0.21
C ARG A 78 4.51 -0.74 1.55
N SER A 79 4.75 -1.85 2.24
CA SER A 79 5.70 -1.86 3.35
C SER A 79 7.13 -1.75 2.83
N ALA A 80 7.99 -1.10 3.61
CA ALA A 80 9.43 -1.09 3.37
C ALA A 80 10.01 -2.51 3.50
N ALA A 81 11.02 -2.81 2.71
CA ALA A 81 11.84 -4.00 2.86
C ALA A 81 13.11 -3.67 3.68
N PRO A 82 13.70 -4.65 4.38
CA PRO A 82 15.00 -4.48 5.02
C PRO A 82 16.05 -3.90 4.06
N GLY A 83 16.84 -2.95 4.56
CA GLY A 83 17.91 -2.28 3.81
C GLY A 83 17.46 -1.12 2.93
N GLU A 84 16.17 -0.93 2.70
CA GLU A 84 15.69 0.18 1.89
C GLU A 84 15.96 1.54 2.55
N ARG A 85 16.33 2.53 1.73
CA ARG A 85 16.57 3.90 2.19
C ARG A 85 15.24 4.63 2.33
N ILE A 86 14.81 4.84 3.57
CA ILE A 86 13.54 5.49 3.93
C ILE A 86 13.80 6.74 4.77
N ALA A 87 12.76 7.53 4.97
CA ALA A 87 12.74 8.65 5.90
C ALA A 87 11.37 8.76 6.58
N LEU A 88 11.37 9.21 7.82
CA LEU A 88 10.18 9.62 8.55
C LEU A 88 10.04 11.14 8.44
N VAL A 89 8.94 11.60 7.85
CA VAL A 89 8.69 13.03 7.58
C VAL A 89 7.34 13.45 8.14
N SER A 90 7.19 14.70 8.55
CA SER A 90 5.86 15.26 8.80
C SER A 90 5.13 15.57 7.50
N TYR A 91 3.89 15.14 7.42
CA TYR A 91 3.02 15.31 6.27
C TYR A 91 1.63 15.81 6.71
N ALA A 92 1.11 16.80 5.98
CA ALA A 92 -0.21 17.37 6.17
C ALA A 92 -1.11 17.05 4.95
N PRO A 93 -1.94 15.99 5.01
CA PRO A 93 -2.74 15.54 3.86
C PRO A 93 -3.80 16.57 3.45
N LEU A 94 -4.52 17.19 4.40
CA LEU A 94 -5.53 18.19 4.07
C LEU A 94 -4.94 19.46 3.46
N ARG A 95 -3.69 19.82 3.79
CA ARG A 95 -2.97 20.88 3.07
C ARG A 95 -2.84 20.61 1.58
N ARG A 96 -2.73 19.33 1.17
CA ARG A 96 -2.66 18.95 -0.25
C ARG A 96 -4.01 19.08 -0.92
N TRP A 97 -5.06 18.61 -0.27
CA TRP A 97 -6.44 18.85 -0.70
C TRP A 97 -6.70 20.36 -0.89
N ALA A 98 -6.41 21.17 0.12
CA ALA A 98 -6.56 22.63 0.10
C ALA A 98 -5.81 23.29 -1.07
N ALA A 99 -4.56 22.89 -1.31
CA ALA A 99 -3.77 23.42 -2.42
C ALA A 99 -4.35 23.08 -3.80
N GLU A 100 -5.03 21.93 -3.93
CA GLU A 100 -5.64 21.49 -5.18
C GLU A 100 -7.03 22.09 -5.42
N THR A 101 -7.82 22.32 -4.35
CA THR A 101 -9.25 22.69 -4.46
C THR A 101 -9.56 24.12 -4.04
N GLY A 102 -8.63 24.80 -3.38
CA GLY A 102 -8.88 26.10 -2.74
C GLY A 102 -9.62 26.00 -1.40
N ALA A 103 -9.77 24.80 -0.84
CA ALA A 103 -10.39 24.62 0.47
C ALA A 103 -9.57 25.26 1.61
N GLU A 104 -10.27 25.63 2.69
CA GLU A 104 -9.67 26.19 3.90
C GLU A 104 -9.98 25.31 5.12
N PRO A 105 -9.22 24.21 5.34
CA PRO A 105 -9.49 23.24 6.41
C PRO A 105 -9.31 23.83 7.82
N GLY A 106 -8.64 24.98 7.96
CA GLY A 106 -8.43 25.65 9.24
C GLY A 106 -7.72 24.75 10.25
N ALA A 107 -8.30 24.63 11.46
CA ALA A 107 -7.76 23.79 12.53
C ALA A 107 -7.73 22.28 12.18
N TYR A 108 -8.40 21.86 11.11
CA TYR A 108 -8.33 20.49 10.61
C TYR A 108 -7.10 20.22 9.74
N ASP A 109 -6.23 21.20 9.43
CA ASP A 109 -4.94 20.98 8.77
C ASP A 109 -3.95 20.21 9.67
N GLU A 110 -4.28 18.95 9.94
CA GLU A 110 -3.50 18.05 10.77
C GLU A 110 -2.21 17.66 10.07
N GLN A 111 -1.12 17.70 10.83
CA GLN A 111 0.18 17.19 10.45
C GLN A 111 0.54 15.95 11.27
N GLY A 112 1.04 14.90 10.62
CA GLY A 112 1.47 13.67 11.28
C GLY A 112 2.67 13.01 10.60
N PRO A 113 3.32 12.06 11.27
CA PRO A 113 4.47 11.35 10.72
C PRO A 113 4.05 10.32 9.66
N VAL A 114 4.79 10.27 8.55
CA VAL A 114 4.65 9.24 7.51
C VAL A 114 6.03 8.76 7.04
N PHE A 115 6.14 7.48 6.69
CA PHE A 115 7.34 6.95 6.05
C PHE A 115 7.26 7.13 4.53
N VAL A 116 8.38 7.52 3.93
CA VAL A 116 8.58 7.62 2.48
C VAL A 116 9.95 7.07 2.09
N HIS A 117 10.13 6.67 0.84
CA HIS A 117 11.47 6.43 0.32
C HIS A 117 12.26 7.73 0.25
N ALA A 118 13.54 7.65 0.60
CA ALA A 118 14.48 8.76 0.50
C ALA A 118 14.77 9.15 -0.96
N GLY A 119 14.60 8.23 -1.90
CA GLY A 119 14.68 8.46 -3.34
C GLY A 119 13.36 8.19 -4.06
N GLU A 120 13.33 8.47 -5.36
CA GLU A 120 12.20 8.10 -6.23
C GLU A 120 12.01 6.58 -6.27
N CYS A 121 10.74 6.14 -6.33
CA CYS A 121 10.40 4.72 -6.24
C CYS A 121 9.35 4.26 -7.26
N GLY A 122 9.04 5.08 -8.28
CA GLY A 122 8.07 4.74 -9.33
C GLY A 122 6.59 4.73 -8.92
N GLY A 123 6.27 4.91 -7.63
CA GLY A 123 4.89 4.92 -7.12
C GLY A 123 4.31 3.51 -6.89
N PRO A 124 2.98 3.39 -6.71
CA PRO A 124 2.32 2.11 -6.47
C PRO A 124 2.41 1.15 -7.67
N ALA A 125 2.88 -0.07 -7.44
CA ALA A 125 2.96 -1.11 -8.48
C ALA A 125 1.59 -1.71 -8.85
N ARG A 126 0.64 -1.70 -7.92
CA ARG A 126 -0.72 -2.23 -8.09
C ARG A 126 -1.75 -1.15 -7.74
N PRO A 127 -2.01 -0.21 -8.66
CA PRO A 127 -2.96 0.85 -8.40
C PRO A 127 -4.37 0.27 -8.21
N GLY A 128 -5.03 0.67 -7.12
CA GLY A 128 -6.38 0.22 -6.79
C GLY A 128 -6.46 -1.01 -5.89
N GLU A 129 -5.35 -1.48 -5.30
CA GLU A 129 -5.40 -2.41 -4.15
C GLU A 129 -5.31 -1.61 -2.84
N TYR A 130 -6.06 -2.03 -1.80
CA TYR A 130 -5.97 -1.40 -0.48
C TYR A 130 -4.67 -1.77 0.22
N PRO A 131 -3.83 -0.79 0.58
CA PRO A 131 -2.57 -1.07 1.26
C PRO A 131 -2.79 -1.30 2.76
N PHE A 132 -1.82 -1.97 3.38
CA PHE A 132 -1.78 -2.17 4.84
C PHE A 132 -3.04 -2.88 5.38
N ALA A 133 -3.62 -3.77 4.58
CA ALA A 133 -4.92 -4.37 4.80
C ALA A 133 -4.76 -5.80 5.37
N ARG A 134 -4.37 -5.90 6.65
CA ARG A 134 -4.30 -7.20 7.36
C ARG A 134 -5.63 -7.46 8.07
N PRO A 135 -6.21 -8.68 8.01
CA PRO A 135 -7.37 -9.06 8.81
C PRO A 135 -7.18 -8.76 10.31
N GLY A 136 -8.26 -8.34 10.96
CA GLY A 136 -8.30 -7.93 12.37
C GLY A 136 -7.63 -6.59 12.68
N ALA A 137 -7.03 -5.90 11.69
CA ALA A 137 -6.45 -4.60 11.94
C ALA A 137 -7.54 -3.52 12.06
N LEU A 138 -7.35 -2.59 13.01
CA LEU A 138 -8.28 -1.49 13.24
C LEU A 138 -7.89 -0.25 12.41
N ARG A 139 -8.88 0.36 11.75
CA ARG A 139 -8.72 1.56 10.92
C ARG A 139 -9.72 2.62 11.34
N ALA A 140 -9.24 3.84 11.49
CA ALA A 140 -10.12 5.00 11.59
C ALA A 140 -10.31 5.58 10.18
N LEU A 141 -11.56 5.60 9.70
CA LEU A 141 -11.95 6.30 8.49
C LEU A 141 -12.51 7.65 8.93
N ARG A 142 -11.81 8.73 8.61
CA ARG A 142 -12.28 10.09 8.88
C ARG A 142 -12.76 10.71 7.58
N ARG A 143 -14.02 11.15 7.58
CA ARG A 143 -14.71 11.71 6.42
C ARG A 143 -14.57 13.23 6.44
N TYR A 144 -14.32 13.82 5.28
CA TYR A 144 -14.22 15.26 5.13
C TYR A 144 -15.14 15.77 4.03
N ASP A 145 -15.69 16.96 4.23
CA ASP A 145 -16.40 17.70 3.20
C ASP A 145 -15.45 18.37 2.20
N ALA A 146 -16.01 19.08 1.22
CA ALA A 146 -15.23 19.74 0.17
C ALA A 146 -14.31 20.84 0.72
N GLU A 147 -14.68 21.47 1.83
CA GLU A 147 -13.92 22.50 2.52
C GLU A 147 -12.88 21.94 3.49
N GLY A 148 -12.76 20.60 3.59
CA GLY A 148 -11.79 19.93 4.46
C GLY A 148 -12.19 19.92 5.94
N ARG A 149 -13.47 20.09 6.26
CA ARG A 149 -14.02 19.92 7.62
C ARG A 149 -14.46 18.49 7.84
N ILE A 150 -14.40 18.04 9.09
CA ILE A 150 -14.82 16.68 9.43
C ILE A 150 -16.34 16.55 9.27
N ALA A 151 -16.77 15.73 8.33
CA ALA A 151 -18.17 15.39 8.08
C ALA A 151 -18.61 14.11 8.82
N GLY A 152 -17.66 13.38 9.40
CA GLY A 152 -17.96 12.18 10.19
C GLY A 152 -16.76 11.25 10.33
N GLY A 153 -16.99 10.07 10.90
CA GLY A 153 -15.96 9.05 11.01
C GLY A 153 -16.51 7.67 11.35
N ARG A 154 -15.67 6.65 11.14
CA ARG A 154 -16.00 5.25 11.38
C ARG A 154 -14.76 4.50 11.86
N LEU A 155 -14.91 3.73 12.93
CA LEU A 155 -13.96 2.69 13.30
C LEU A 155 -14.28 1.44 12.48
N LEU A 156 -13.30 0.92 11.77
CA LEU A 156 -13.39 -0.31 10.97
C LEU A 156 -12.41 -1.33 11.53
N GLU A 157 -12.92 -2.49 11.95
CA GLU A 157 -12.10 -3.69 12.06
C GLU A 157 -12.11 -4.41 10.71
N LEU A 158 -10.94 -4.66 10.14
CA LEU A 158 -10.84 -5.31 8.84
C LEU A 158 -11.25 -6.78 8.97
N PRO A 159 -12.24 -7.25 8.18
CA PRO A 159 -12.66 -8.64 8.19
C PRO A 159 -11.61 -9.52 7.48
N GLU A 160 -11.93 -10.81 7.32
CA GLU A 160 -11.05 -11.78 6.66
C GLU A 160 -10.78 -11.44 5.20
N ASP A 161 -11.72 -10.79 4.51
CA ASP A 161 -11.49 -10.09 3.24
C ASP A 161 -11.43 -8.57 3.49
N PRO A 162 -10.22 -8.00 3.69
CA PRO A 162 -10.06 -6.57 3.95
C PRO A 162 -10.58 -5.68 2.82
N ALA A 163 -10.55 -6.15 1.56
CA ALA A 163 -10.98 -5.35 0.43
C ALA A 163 -12.49 -5.12 0.48
N GLU A 164 -13.27 -6.17 0.73
CA GLU A 164 -14.71 -6.08 0.95
C GLU A 164 -15.02 -5.15 2.15
N GLY A 165 -14.23 -5.27 3.22
CA GLY A 165 -14.34 -4.43 4.41
C GLY A 165 -14.17 -2.93 4.10
N PHE A 166 -13.15 -2.57 3.32
CA PHE A 166 -12.93 -1.20 2.87
C PHE A 166 -14.01 -0.73 1.90
N ASP A 167 -14.38 -1.54 0.91
CA ASP A 167 -15.37 -1.18 -0.10
C ASP A 167 -16.71 -0.82 0.53
N ARG A 168 -17.20 -1.65 1.46
CA ARG A 168 -18.43 -1.36 2.22
C ARG A 168 -18.30 -0.08 3.04
N ALA A 169 -17.18 0.11 3.73
CA ALA A 169 -16.96 1.26 4.60
C ALA A 169 -16.87 2.59 3.82
N LEU A 170 -16.28 2.55 2.63
CA LEU A 170 -16.15 3.70 1.74
C LEU A 170 -17.46 3.97 1.00
N ALA A 171 -18.19 2.93 0.57
CA ALA A 171 -19.54 3.09 0.04
C ALA A 171 -20.47 3.80 1.05
N GLU A 172 -20.51 3.31 2.28
CA GLU A 172 -21.26 3.94 3.38
C GLU A 172 -20.81 5.39 3.63
N ALA A 173 -19.52 5.69 3.50
CA ALA A 173 -19.03 7.05 3.67
C ALA A 173 -19.48 7.99 2.55
N PHE A 174 -19.54 7.52 1.31
CA PHE A 174 -19.91 8.34 0.14
C PHE A 174 -21.41 8.36 -0.16
N GLU A 175 -22.24 7.59 0.55
CA GLU A 175 -23.71 7.74 0.54
C GLU A 175 -24.14 9.16 0.95
N ASP A 176 -23.42 9.78 1.88
CA ASP A 176 -23.60 11.21 2.20
C ASP A 176 -22.93 12.06 1.12
N PRO A 177 -23.67 12.81 0.28
CA PRO A 177 -23.10 13.59 -0.82
C PRO A 177 -22.15 14.72 -0.37
N ALA A 178 -22.20 15.14 0.90
CA ALA A 178 -21.29 16.15 1.43
C ALA A 178 -19.85 15.62 1.58
N VAL A 179 -19.65 14.30 1.72
CA VAL A 179 -18.32 13.71 1.90
C VAL A 179 -17.54 13.74 0.58
N ALA A 180 -16.47 14.53 0.51
CA ALA A 180 -15.62 14.66 -0.67
C ALA A 180 -14.42 13.70 -0.63
N LEU A 181 -13.88 13.42 0.55
CA LEU A 181 -12.75 12.52 0.75
C LEU A 181 -12.77 11.83 2.11
N VAL A 182 -12.10 10.68 2.18
CA VAL A 182 -11.94 9.87 3.39
C VAL A 182 -10.46 9.63 3.62
N HIS A 183 -9.96 9.98 4.80
CA HIS A 183 -8.63 9.56 5.24
C HIS A 183 -8.75 8.26 6.02
N VAL A 184 -7.98 7.26 5.61
CA VAL A 184 -7.77 6.04 6.39
C VAL A 184 -6.56 6.25 7.28
N ARG A 185 -6.68 5.89 8.56
CA ARG A 185 -5.61 6.04 9.57
C ARG A 185 -5.42 4.78 10.39
N ALA A 186 -4.19 4.57 10.85
CA ALA A 186 -3.91 3.59 11.91
C ALA A 186 -4.59 4.04 13.20
N VAL A 187 -5.23 3.12 13.91
CA VAL A 187 -5.82 3.43 15.23
C VAL A 187 -4.74 3.46 16.30
N GLU A 188 -3.77 2.57 16.18
CA GLU A 188 -2.69 2.36 17.15
C GLU A 188 -1.78 3.59 17.30
N TYR A 189 -1.61 4.35 16.22
CA TYR A 189 -0.67 5.48 16.15
C TYR A 189 -1.30 6.80 15.66
N GLY A 190 -2.53 6.77 15.11
CA GLY A 190 -3.18 7.94 14.49
C GLY A 190 -2.64 8.33 13.11
N CYS A 191 -1.54 7.71 12.65
CA CYS A 191 -0.86 8.07 11.41
C CYS A 191 -1.76 7.90 10.18
N PHE A 192 -1.68 8.87 9.26
CA PHE A 192 -2.31 8.82 7.93
C PHE A 192 -1.83 7.61 7.13
N HIS A 193 -2.73 6.72 6.69
CA HIS A 193 -2.41 5.59 5.79
C HIS A 193 -2.47 6.03 4.33
N PHE A 194 -3.67 6.39 3.87
CA PHE A 194 -3.94 6.86 2.51
C PHE A 194 -5.25 7.64 2.53
N GLU A 195 -5.50 8.39 1.47
CA GLU A 195 -6.80 9.00 1.21
C GLU A 195 -7.51 8.28 0.07
N VAL A 196 -8.83 8.37 0.09
CA VAL A 196 -9.73 7.99 -1.00
C VAL A 196 -10.62 9.19 -1.26
N ARG A 197 -10.81 9.53 -2.54
CA ARG A 197 -11.71 10.61 -2.95
C ARG A 197 -13.01 10.01 -3.49
N ARG A 198 -14.09 10.78 -3.42
CA ARG A 198 -15.34 10.42 -4.09
C ARG A 198 -15.06 10.12 -5.58
N PRO A 199 -15.55 9.00 -6.14
CA PRO A 199 -15.39 8.65 -7.55
C PRO A 199 -16.03 9.65 -8.52
#